data_AF-A0A0V0VJI3-F1
#
_entry.id   AF-A0A0V0VJI3-F1
#
_cell.length_a   1.000
_cell.length_b   1.000
_cell.length_c   1.000
_cell.angle_alpha   90.00
_cell.angle_beta   90.00
_cell.angle_gamma   90.00
#
_symmetry.space_group_name_H-M   'P 1'
#
loop_
_entity.id
_entity.type
_entity.pdbx_description
1 polymer ?
#
loop_
_entity_poly.entity_id
_entity_poly.type
_entity_poly.pdbx_seq_one_letter_code
_entity_poly.pdbx_strand_id
1 'polypeptide(L)'
;LNDALNMLGCFQRRSIRSVPWKCNLEFGTILQIPICMYLKCKCYKLNQTWKWAFAENPYVDVKLERAYVKSCDDEDELLLSNEGIISSTASKIWSGIEVDSSYLVKAFRFGSSVVPLNKFDLNEAKYKDREKCLKVLGFFDRCMLKQWHFAGDGTHFVFGDPKSAAACQAFSALIHSCKSNSKVILVRYAYNVASNPKIGVLIPLLKDTYECFVFVILPFQEDLVIVDQKSIGEFEKCHVTDEQLDAVDKLIDAMNMTDLSSSASSSGDGIFKWSKVKNPYYQNLFRCMTFRALQPKEKLPVLRDDLLENVQPNVALLDNAKNAFDLMRKNFILEKVENAKGKRTAAEVFKNESKLCDSFPAKVASFQAIDEKIVTMKIGTVNPVQDFIEISSQIGKNQISEGKKLFIFCEQMKNVILAFVQESNDDVFYDKALHCCAVLRPVCIKQSLPDLYNTILRQAKCELVLGKQKNFWLLLKNKKDSLGLITVDECQSSSISPEDVVSFYSEEVSDEIVKNNPQLPDSTDLIDELE
;
A
#
# COMPACT_ATOMS: atom_id res chain seq x y z
N LEU A 1 15.97 32.53 -31.46
CA LEU A 1 15.15 33.04 -30.33
C LEU A 1 14.69 31.90 -29.42
N ASN A 2 14.12 30.82 -29.96
CA ASN A 2 13.72 29.64 -29.14
C ASN A 2 14.89 28.97 -28.41
N ASP A 3 16.04 28.74 -29.07
CA ASP A 3 17.22 28.20 -28.36
C ASP A 3 17.76 29.15 -27.28
N ALA A 4 17.70 30.46 -27.54
CA ALA A 4 18.05 31.48 -26.57
C ALA A 4 17.04 31.53 -25.42
N LEU A 5 15.75 31.37 -25.66
CA LEU A 5 14.69 31.28 -24.64
C LEU A 5 14.76 29.98 -23.84
N ASN A 6 15.17 28.86 -24.44
CA ASN A 6 15.46 27.61 -23.72
C ASN A 6 16.71 27.75 -22.82
N MET A 7 17.72 28.50 -23.28
CA MET A 7 18.91 28.81 -22.50
C MET A 7 18.67 29.88 -21.42
N LEU A 8 17.82 30.88 -21.68
CA LEU A 8 17.48 32.01 -20.80
C LEU A 8 16.32 31.68 -19.84
N GLY A 9 15.42 30.77 -20.21
CA GLY A 9 14.27 30.36 -19.41
C GLY A 9 14.66 29.48 -18.23
N CYS A 10 15.77 28.74 -18.35
CA CYS A 10 16.33 27.97 -17.26
C CYS A 10 17.30 28.83 -16.43
N PHE A 11 17.01 29.03 -15.14
CA PHE A 11 17.95 29.59 -14.19
C PHE A 11 19.23 28.74 -14.11
N GLN A 12 20.24 29.06 -14.93
CA GLN A 12 21.53 28.40 -14.86
C GLN A 12 22.36 29.09 -13.79
N ARG A 13 22.49 28.45 -12.63
CA ARG A 13 23.50 28.86 -11.66
C ARG A 13 24.88 28.81 -12.34
N ARG A 14 25.73 29.79 -12.02
CA ARG A 14 27.12 29.85 -12.46
C ARG A 14 27.76 28.47 -12.28
N SER A 15 28.41 27.97 -13.33
CA SER A 15 29.13 26.70 -13.25
C SER A 15 30.24 26.83 -12.19
N ILE A 16 30.16 26.03 -11.12
CA ILE A 16 31.16 26.01 -10.05
C ILE A 16 32.18 24.95 -10.40
N ARG A 17 33.46 25.34 -10.46
CA ARG A 17 34.56 24.39 -10.65
C ARG A 17 34.60 23.43 -9.45
N SER A 18 34.56 22.13 -9.71
CA SER A 18 34.67 21.10 -8.67
C SER A 18 36.02 21.20 -7.95
N VAL A 19 35.99 21.18 -6.62
CA VAL A 19 37.20 21.16 -5.79
C VAL A 19 37.87 19.78 -5.88
N PRO A 20 39.19 19.69 -6.15
CA PRO A 20 39.89 18.41 -6.20
C PRO A 20 40.06 17.81 -4.81
N TRP A 21 39.74 16.53 -4.68
CA TRP A 21 40.21 15.71 -3.57
C TRP A 21 41.54 15.08 -3.97
N LYS A 22 42.62 15.55 -3.31
CA LYS A 22 43.99 15.08 -3.58
C LYS A 22 44.33 13.89 -2.70
N CYS A 23 44.87 12.82 -3.26
CA CYS A 23 45.31 11.64 -2.53
C CYS A 23 46.44 10.96 -3.32
N ASN A 24 47.14 10.01 -2.70
CA ASN A 24 48.04 9.12 -3.42
C ASN A 24 47.30 7.83 -3.72
N LEU A 25 47.37 7.37 -4.97
CA LEU A 25 46.98 6.02 -5.37
C LEU A 25 48.13 5.08 -5.00
N GLU A 26 47.89 4.19 -4.06
CA GLU A 26 48.92 3.33 -3.46
C GLU A 26 48.81 1.90 -4.00
N PHE A 27 49.90 1.40 -4.58
CA PHE A 27 50.08 0.01 -4.96
C PHE A 27 50.99 -0.67 -3.93
N GLY A 28 50.37 -1.28 -2.92
CA GLY A 28 51.11 -1.78 -1.76
C GLY A 28 51.91 -0.66 -1.09
N THR A 29 53.16 -0.96 -0.70
CA THR A 29 54.07 -0.01 -0.07
C THR A 29 55.08 0.63 -1.02
N ILE A 30 55.15 0.17 -2.27
CA ILE A 30 56.29 0.43 -3.17
C ILE A 30 56.00 1.61 -4.11
N LEU A 31 54.79 1.67 -4.67
CA LEU A 31 54.44 2.65 -5.70
C LEU A 31 53.29 3.53 -5.24
N GLN A 32 53.53 4.84 -5.22
CA GLN A 32 52.55 5.86 -4.88
C GLN A 32 52.45 6.87 -6.03
N ILE A 33 51.25 7.01 -6.59
CA ILE A 33 50.99 7.95 -7.68
C ILE A 33 50.09 9.08 -7.14
N PRO A 34 50.54 10.34 -7.10
CA PRO A 34 49.70 11.44 -6.66
C PRO A 34 48.56 11.68 -7.67
N ILE A 35 47.33 11.72 -7.18
CA ILE A 35 46.12 11.84 -7.99
C ILE A 35 45.22 12.98 -7.49
N CYS A 36 44.38 13.47 -8.39
CA CYS A 36 43.31 14.41 -8.13
C CYS A 36 41.97 13.80 -8.54
N MET A 37 41.05 13.69 -7.58
CA MET A 37 39.69 13.20 -7.81
C MET A 37 38.69 14.35 -7.81
N TYR A 38 37.81 14.39 -8.81
CA TYR A 38 36.76 15.39 -8.98
C TYR A 38 35.39 14.73 -8.96
N LEU A 39 34.44 15.33 -8.25
CA LEU A 39 33.05 14.88 -8.27
C LEU A 39 32.45 15.15 -9.66
N LYS A 40 31.99 14.09 -10.34
CA LYS A 40 31.40 14.20 -11.68
C LYS A 40 29.87 14.22 -11.63
N CYS A 41 29.27 13.21 -11.01
CA CYS A 41 27.83 13.10 -10.85
C CYS A 41 27.49 13.02 -9.37
N LYS A 42 26.49 13.78 -8.94
CA LYS A 42 25.87 13.69 -7.62
C LYS A 42 24.46 14.23 -7.72
N CYS A 43 23.53 13.62 -6.97
CA CYS A 43 22.20 14.19 -6.81
C CYS A 43 22.31 15.60 -6.22
N TYR A 44 21.96 16.60 -7.02
CA TYR A 44 21.90 17.97 -6.55
C TYR A 44 20.78 18.11 -5.53
N LYS A 45 21.03 18.83 -4.43
CA LYS A 45 20.05 19.15 -3.39
C LYS A 45 20.17 20.64 -3.10
N LEU A 46 19.06 21.30 -2.80
CA LEU A 46 19.09 22.70 -2.39
C LEU A 46 19.75 22.81 -1.01
N ASN A 47 20.67 23.77 -0.88
CA ASN A 47 21.30 24.06 0.42
C ASN A 47 20.32 24.73 1.39
N GLN A 48 19.28 25.41 0.87
CA GLN A 48 18.26 26.05 1.67
C GLN A 48 17.17 25.04 2.01
N THR A 49 16.87 24.92 3.29
CA THR A 49 15.74 24.15 3.81
C THR A 49 14.58 25.08 4.14
N TRP A 50 13.36 24.54 4.10
CA TRP A 50 12.18 25.24 4.59
C TRP A 50 12.27 25.37 6.12
N LYS A 51 12.18 26.61 6.60
CA LYS A 51 12.11 26.89 8.04
C LYS A 51 10.66 26.85 8.50
N TRP A 52 10.47 26.43 9.74
CA TRP A 52 9.17 26.52 10.41
C TRP A 52 8.91 28.00 10.76
N ALA A 53 7.72 28.48 10.47
CA ALA A 53 7.30 29.84 10.76
C ALA A 53 5.89 29.82 11.34
N PHE A 54 5.60 30.73 12.27
CA PHE A 54 4.26 30.88 12.81
C PHE A 54 3.36 31.58 11.79
N ALA A 55 2.15 31.07 11.58
CA ALA A 55 1.27 31.53 10.51
C ALA A 55 0.80 32.99 10.73
N GLU A 56 0.51 33.37 11.97
CA GLU A 56 0.05 34.74 12.28
C GLU A 56 1.21 35.74 12.29
N ASN A 57 2.40 35.30 12.72
CA ASN A 57 3.60 36.16 12.74
C ASN A 57 4.83 35.40 12.21
N PRO A 58 5.12 35.50 10.90
CA PRO A 58 6.24 34.80 10.27
C PRO A 58 7.64 35.24 10.73
N TYR A 59 7.75 36.35 11.46
CA TYR A 59 9.03 36.89 11.94
C TYR A 59 9.44 36.33 13.31
N VAL A 60 8.56 35.59 13.97
CA VAL A 60 8.87 34.93 15.25
C VAL A 60 9.54 33.59 14.95
N ASP A 61 10.76 33.42 15.46
CA ASP A 61 11.49 32.17 15.34
C ASP A 61 10.80 31.09 16.18
N VAL A 62 10.38 30.02 15.50
CA VAL A 62 9.80 28.83 16.14
C VAL A 62 10.93 27.98 16.72
N LYS A 63 10.96 27.82 18.04
CA LYS A 63 11.87 26.88 18.72
C LYS A 63 11.20 25.54 18.89
N LEU A 64 11.91 24.47 18.52
CA LEU A 64 11.45 23.11 18.72
C LEU A 64 12.04 22.58 20.04
N GLU A 65 11.18 22.44 21.04
CA GLU A 65 11.53 21.80 22.31
C GLU A 65 11.14 20.33 22.26
N ARG A 66 11.96 19.46 22.86
CA ARG A 66 11.74 18.01 22.91
C ARG A 66 11.75 17.59 24.37
N ALA A 67 10.62 17.08 24.84
CA ALA A 67 10.50 16.41 26.13
C ALA A 67 10.62 14.90 25.93
N TYR A 68 11.30 14.22 26.85
CA TYR A 68 11.44 12.76 26.85
C TYR A 68 10.59 12.20 27.97
N VAL A 69 9.75 11.22 27.64
CA VAL A 69 8.82 10.62 28.59
C VAL A 69 9.04 9.13 28.62
N LYS A 70 9.13 8.56 29.83
CA LYS A 70 9.26 7.11 30.02
C LYS A 70 7.98 6.45 29.54
N SER A 71 8.10 5.46 28.66
CA SER A 71 6.99 4.55 28.36
C SER A 71 6.75 3.70 29.61
N CYS A 72 5.62 3.91 30.27
CA CYS A 72 5.17 3.04 31.36
C CYS A 72 4.53 1.79 30.75
N ASP A 73 4.91 0.61 31.22
CA ASP A 73 4.18 -0.62 30.95
C ASP A 73 2.93 -0.68 31.87
N ASP A 74 1.98 -1.56 31.58
CA ASP A 74 0.70 -1.66 32.33
C ASP A 74 0.89 -1.81 33.86
N GLU A 75 1.97 -2.48 34.29
CA GLU A 75 2.35 -2.64 35.70
C GLU A 75 2.84 -1.32 36.36
N ASP A 76 3.57 -0.49 35.62
CA ASP A 76 4.03 0.83 36.08
C ASP A 76 2.85 1.82 36.17
N GLU A 77 1.84 1.67 35.29
CA GLU A 77 0.64 2.52 35.28
C GLU A 77 -0.25 2.28 36.52
N LEU A 78 -0.33 1.03 37.00
CA LEU A 78 -1.03 0.67 38.24
C LEU A 78 -0.36 1.27 39.48
N LEU A 79 0.97 1.26 39.55
CA LEU A 79 1.72 1.85 40.68
C LEU A 79 1.55 3.39 40.73
N LEU A 80 1.61 4.05 39.57
CA LEU A 80 1.43 5.50 39.45
C LEU A 80 0.00 5.96 39.79
N SER A 81 -1.00 5.11 39.55
CA SER A 81 -2.39 5.37 39.94
C SER A 81 -2.58 5.32 41.47
N ASN A 82 -1.86 4.44 42.17
CA ASN A 82 -1.93 4.29 43.63
C ASN A 82 -1.21 5.40 44.39
N GLU A 83 -0.20 6.04 43.80
CA GLU A 83 0.51 7.18 44.39
C GLU A 83 -0.20 8.53 44.21
N GLY A 84 -1.39 8.55 43.56
CA GLY A 84 -2.25 9.74 43.49
C GLY A 84 -1.78 10.85 42.55
N ILE A 85 -0.83 10.57 41.65
CA ILE A 85 -0.20 11.57 40.76
C ILE A 85 -1.07 11.84 39.51
N ILE A 86 -1.99 10.94 39.14
CA ILE A 86 -2.80 11.06 37.93
C ILE A 86 -4.25 11.39 38.31
N SER A 87 -4.64 12.67 38.24
CA SER A 87 -6.04 13.07 38.22
C SER A 87 -6.64 12.66 36.88
N SER A 88 -7.62 11.76 36.93
CA SER A 88 -8.53 11.46 35.81
C SER A 88 -9.08 12.79 35.30
N THR A 89 -8.80 13.26 34.09
CA THR A 89 -9.72 13.08 32.94
C THR A 89 -9.11 13.62 31.61
N ALA A 90 -7.80 13.92 31.50
CA ALA A 90 -7.27 14.48 30.23
C ALA A 90 -5.95 13.88 29.70
N SER A 91 -5.25 13.01 30.44
CA SER A 91 -3.86 12.60 30.11
C SER A 91 -3.69 11.13 29.72
N LYS A 92 -4.73 10.46 29.20
CA LYS A 92 -4.69 9.02 28.84
C LYS A 92 -3.82 8.66 27.61
N ILE A 93 -3.10 9.61 27.01
CA ILE A 93 -2.25 9.38 25.83
C ILE A 93 -0.76 9.66 26.12
N TRP A 94 -0.45 10.30 27.25
CA TRP A 94 0.91 10.75 27.59
C TRP A 94 1.12 10.70 29.11
N SER A 95 0.76 9.59 29.75
CA SER A 95 0.82 9.36 31.20
C SER A 95 2.21 8.90 31.69
N GLY A 96 3.30 9.42 31.12
CA GLY A 96 4.65 9.05 31.56
C GLY A 96 5.34 10.15 32.36
N ILE A 97 6.28 9.74 33.22
CA ILE A 97 7.17 10.65 33.95
C ILE A 97 8.15 11.30 32.95
N GLU A 98 8.27 12.62 33.01
CA GLU A 98 9.27 13.35 32.24
C GLU A 98 10.67 13.04 32.77
N VAL A 99 11.57 12.67 31.86
CA VAL A 99 12.95 12.31 32.18
C VAL A 99 13.88 13.35 31.58
N ASP A 100 14.78 13.89 32.39
CA ASP A 100 15.78 14.83 31.89
C ASP A 100 16.76 14.15 30.93
N SER A 101 17.18 14.91 29.92
CA SER A 101 18.07 14.46 28.85
C SER A 101 19.42 13.93 29.34
N SER A 102 19.86 14.32 30.54
CA SER A 102 21.11 13.87 31.16
C SER A 102 21.08 12.39 31.58
N TYR A 103 19.91 11.85 31.91
CA TYR A 103 19.73 10.44 32.32
C TYR A 103 19.62 9.49 31.12
N LEU A 104 19.58 10.00 29.89
CA LEU A 104 19.42 9.19 28.68
C LEU A 104 20.75 8.56 28.24
N VAL A 105 20.76 7.23 28.17
CA VAL A 105 21.87 6.45 27.60
C VAL A 105 21.49 5.93 26.23
N LYS A 106 22.42 5.98 25.27
CA LYS A 106 22.21 5.38 23.95
C LYS A 106 22.26 3.86 24.08
N ALA A 107 21.18 3.20 23.69
CA ALA A 107 21.15 1.75 23.62
C ALA A 107 21.00 1.27 22.18
N PHE A 108 21.58 0.12 21.90
CA PHE A 108 21.50 -0.55 20.61
C PHE A 108 20.77 -1.89 20.79
N ARG A 109 19.92 -2.23 19.82
CA ARG A 109 19.30 -3.55 19.79
C ARG A 109 20.30 -4.56 19.26
N PHE A 110 20.50 -5.63 20.03
CA PHE A 110 21.24 -6.81 19.62
C PHE A 110 20.29 -8.00 19.72
N GLY A 111 19.68 -8.37 18.59
CA GLY A 111 18.58 -9.33 18.57
C GLY A 111 17.38 -8.83 19.38
N SER A 112 16.94 -9.62 20.35
CA SER A 112 15.85 -9.27 21.28
C SER A 112 16.29 -8.37 22.43
N SER A 113 17.58 -8.33 22.76
CA SER A 113 18.12 -7.59 23.91
C SER A 113 18.48 -6.15 23.54
N VAL A 114 18.33 -5.25 24.52
CA VAL A 114 18.71 -3.84 24.41
C VAL A 114 19.98 -3.63 25.24
N VAL A 115 21.09 -3.31 24.58
CA VAL A 115 22.40 -3.12 25.22
C VAL A 115 22.69 -1.62 25.32
N PRO A 116 22.72 -1.03 26.53
CA PRO A 116 23.13 0.36 26.72
C PRO A 116 24.64 0.49 26.55
N LEU A 117 25.08 1.47 25.76
CA LEU A 117 26.50 1.78 25.55
C LEU A 117 26.80 3.24 25.88
N ASN A 118 27.80 3.45 26.72
CA ASN A 118 28.26 4.80 27.05
C ASN A 118 28.97 5.44 25.85
N LYS A 119 29.02 6.78 25.84
CA LYS A 119 29.70 7.54 24.79
C LYS A 119 31.19 7.18 24.69
N PHE A 120 31.83 6.83 25.81
CA PHE A 120 33.24 6.40 25.87
C PHE A 120 33.43 5.05 25.18
N ASP A 121 32.70 4.03 25.61
CA ASP A 121 32.75 2.68 25.02
C ASP A 121 32.41 2.71 23.54
N LEU A 122 31.42 3.51 23.14
CA LEU A 122 31.03 3.68 21.74
C LEU A 122 32.13 4.35 20.90
N ASN A 123 32.95 5.22 21.49
CA ASN A 123 34.09 5.80 20.77
C ASN A 123 35.24 4.82 20.65
N GLU A 124 35.45 3.95 21.64
CA GLU A 124 36.48 2.91 21.60
C GLU A 124 36.11 1.74 20.66
N ALA A 125 34.84 1.36 20.64
CA ALA A 125 34.31 0.29 19.77
C ALA A 125 34.28 0.68 18.28
N LYS A 126 34.41 1.97 17.96
CA LYS A 126 34.49 2.42 16.56
C LYS A 126 35.77 1.94 15.90
N TYR A 127 35.66 1.58 14.63
CA TYR A 127 36.79 1.23 13.78
C TYR A 127 37.89 2.30 13.83
N LYS A 128 39.14 1.90 14.11
CA LYS A 128 40.27 2.80 14.42
C LYS A 128 41.19 3.10 13.24
N ASP A 129 41.26 2.23 12.22
CA ASP A 129 42.11 2.43 11.03
C ASP A 129 41.50 3.48 10.09
N ARG A 130 41.83 4.74 10.38
CA ARG A 130 41.18 5.95 9.91
C ARG A 130 42.17 6.82 9.15
N GLU A 131 42.80 6.26 8.12
CA GLU A 131 43.67 7.04 7.26
C GLU A 131 42.97 7.41 5.95
N LYS A 132 43.19 8.65 5.50
CA LYS A 132 42.79 9.07 4.17
C LYS A 132 43.62 8.30 3.15
N CYS A 133 42.99 7.43 2.38
CA CYS A 133 43.71 6.57 1.44
C CYS A 133 42.89 6.17 0.21
N LEU A 134 43.60 5.88 -0.87
CA LEU A 134 43.09 5.17 -2.03
C LEU A 134 44.07 4.03 -2.37
N LYS A 135 43.87 2.87 -1.72
CA LYS A 135 44.77 1.71 -1.83
C LYS A 135 44.24 0.72 -2.85
N VAL A 136 45.09 0.26 -3.75
CA VAL A 136 44.76 -0.78 -4.73
C VAL A 136 44.75 -2.14 -4.04
N LEU A 137 43.60 -2.83 -4.11
CA LEU A 137 43.43 -4.18 -3.57
C LEU A 137 43.74 -5.25 -4.62
N GLY A 138 43.38 -4.99 -5.88
CA GLY A 138 43.64 -5.94 -6.97
C GLY A 138 43.03 -5.50 -8.30
N PHE A 139 43.20 -6.35 -9.31
CA PHE A 139 42.65 -6.16 -10.64
C PHE A 139 41.70 -7.31 -10.97
N PHE A 140 40.62 -7.01 -11.66
CA PHE A 140 39.65 -8.01 -12.12
C PHE A 140 39.10 -7.65 -13.50
N ASP A 141 38.45 -8.60 -14.15
CA ASP A 141 37.97 -8.42 -15.52
C ASP A 141 36.74 -7.52 -15.57
N ARG A 142 36.71 -6.62 -16.56
CA ARG A 142 35.61 -5.67 -16.78
C ARG A 142 34.26 -6.36 -16.94
N CYS A 143 34.25 -7.59 -17.44
CA CYS A 143 33.04 -8.40 -17.68
C CYS A 143 32.31 -8.81 -16.39
N MET A 144 33.05 -8.98 -15.29
CA MET A 144 32.48 -9.30 -13.97
C MET A 144 31.75 -8.09 -13.36
N LEU A 145 32.11 -6.88 -13.78
CA LEU A 145 31.50 -5.64 -13.30
C LEU A 145 30.20 -5.32 -14.04
N LYS A 146 29.07 -5.47 -13.35
CA LYS A 146 27.73 -5.15 -13.87
C LYS A 146 27.24 -3.82 -13.33
N GLN A 147 26.36 -3.15 -14.07
CA GLN A 147 25.89 -1.81 -13.71
C GLN A 147 25.08 -1.79 -12.40
N TRP A 148 24.34 -2.87 -12.11
CA TRP A 148 23.58 -3.01 -10.87
C TRP A 148 24.44 -3.28 -9.62
N HIS A 149 25.74 -3.55 -9.79
CA HIS A 149 26.68 -3.64 -8.66
C HIS A 149 27.16 -2.26 -8.18
N PHE A 150 26.76 -1.16 -8.81
CA PHE A 150 27.19 0.17 -8.39
C PHE A 150 26.39 0.67 -7.20
N ALA A 151 27.08 1.23 -6.22
CA ALA A 151 26.49 1.80 -5.01
C ALA A 151 26.91 3.27 -4.82
N GLY A 152 26.21 3.94 -3.90
CA GLY A 152 26.51 5.31 -3.45
C GLY A 152 25.83 6.43 -4.23
N ASP A 153 25.98 7.65 -3.71
CA ASP A 153 25.23 8.84 -4.17
C ASP A 153 25.86 9.58 -5.36
N GLY A 154 26.97 9.08 -5.89
CA GLY A 154 27.71 9.80 -6.93
C GLY A 154 28.95 9.09 -7.45
N THR A 155 29.51 9.66 -8.51
CA THR A 155 30.69 9.14 -9.20
C THR A 155 31.76 10.22 -9.30
N HIS A 156 33.01 9.78 -9.34
CA HIS A 156 34.15 10.68 -9.41
C HIS A 156 35.03 10.38 -10.63
N PHE A 157 35.64 11.42 -11.17
CA PHE A 157 36.73 11.28 -12.15
C PHE A 157 38.07 11.42 -11.43
N VAL A 158 38.98 10.49 -11.70
CA VAL A 158 40.32 10.45 -11.13
C VAL A 158 41.32 10.72 -12.23
N PHE A 159 42.20 11.70 -11.98
CA PHE A 159 43.30 12.09 -12.86
C PHE A 159 44.61 12.03 -12.08
N GLY A 160 45.75 11.93 -12.78
CA GLY A 160 47.05 12.23 -12.17
C GLY A 160 47.11 13.68 -11.67
N ASP A 161 47.87 13.95 -10.61
CA ASP A 161 48.04 15.32 -10.12
C ASP A 161 48.68 16.20 -11.21
N PRO A 162 48.02 17.26 -11.70
CA PRO A 162 48.56 18.12 -12.76
C PRO A 162 49.87 18.82 -12.37
N LYS A 163 50.24 18.82 -11.08
CA LYS A 163 51.53 19.33 -10.62
C LYS A 163 52.71 18.39 -10.90
N SER A 164 52.45 17.10 -11.12
CA SER A 164 53.49 16.09 -11.32
C SER A 164 53.35 15.43 -12.69
N ALA A 165 54.24 15.81 -13.62
CA ALA A 165 54.26 15.23 -14.97
C ALA A 165 54.53 13.72 -14.94
N ALA A 166 55.43 13.27 -14.05
CA ALA A 166 55.73 11.84 -13.88
C ALA A 166 54.49 11.05 -13.41
N ALA A 167 53.67 11.63 -12.53
CA ALA A 167 52.43 11.00 -12.08
C ALA A 167 51.39 10.92 -13.20
N CYS A 168 51.23 11.98 -13.99
CA CYS A 168 50.35 11.97 -15.16
C CYS A 168 50.76 10.90 -16.17
N GLN A 169 52.05 10.76 -16.46
CA GLN A 169 52.56 9.75 -17.38
C GLN A 169 52.35 8.32 -16.86
N ALA A 170 52.66 8.08 -15.58
CA ALA A 170 52.43 6.77 -14.96
C ALA A 170 50.93 6.40 -14.93
N PHE A 171 50.07 7.39 -14.65
CA PHE A 171 48.63 7.20 -14.62
C PHE A 171 48.04 6.97 -16.01
N SER A 172 48.54 7.66 -17.04
CA SER A 172 48.21 7.44 -18.45
C SER A 172 48.54 6.00 -18.88
N ALA A 173 49.78 5.56 -18.62
CA ALA A 173 50.20 4.20 -18.93
C ALA A 173 49.32 3.14 -18.24
N LEU A 174 48.91 3.39 -17.00
CA LEU A 174 47.99 2.54 -16.26
C LEU A 174 46.59 2.49 -16.90
N ILE A 175 46.04 3.64 -17.31
CA ILE A 175 44.73 3.72 -17.98
C ILE A 175 44.75 2.91 -19.29
N HIS A 176 45.76 3.14 -20.13
CA HIS A 176 45.93 2.42 -21.39
C HIS A 176 46.08 0.91 -21.18
N SER A 177 46.91 0.48 -20.23
CA SER A 177 47.10 -0.94 -19.91
C SER A 177 45.81 -1.61 -19.42
N CYS A 178 45.06 -0.94 -18.53
CA CYS A 178 43.77 -1.45 -18.06
C CYS A 178 42.74 -1.54 -19.18
N LYS A 179 42.73 -0.56 -20.10
CA LYS A 179 41.82 -0.55 -21.24
C LYS A 179 42.13 -1.67 -22.23
N SER A 180 43.40 -1.85 -22.61
CA SER A 180 43.82 -2.89 -23.56
C SER A 180 43.56 -4.29 -23.02
N ASN A 181 43.80 -4.50 -21.72
CA ASN A 181 43.59 -5.81 -21.08
C ASN A 181 42.15 -6.03 -20.59
N SER A 182 41.23 -5.07 -20.82
CA SER A 182 39.86 -5.09 -20.30
C SER A 182 39.77 -5.36 -18.80
N LYS A 183 40.71 -4.81 -18.02
CA LYS A 183 40.76 -4.92 -16.55
C LYS A 183 40.29 -3.65 -15.87
N VAL A 184 39.75 -3.82 -14.67
CA VAL A 184 39.35 -2.75 -13.74
C VAL A 184 40.08 -2.93 -12.42
N ILE A 185 40.23 -1.83 -11.67
CA ILE A 185 41.02 -1.82 -10.43
C ILE A 185 40.07 -1.77 -9.24
N LEU A 186 40.19 -2.72 -8.32
CA LEU A 186 39.52 -2.71 -7.04
C LEU A 186 40.33 -1.88 -6.04
N VAL A 187 39.68 -0.93 -5.37
CA VAL A 187 40.34 0.00 -4.45
C VAL A 187 39.62 0.12 -3.12
N ARG A 188 40.39 0.23 -2.03
CA ARG A 188 39.93 0.70 -0.72
C ARG A 188 39.98 2.22 -0.72
N TYR A 189 38.85 2.86 -0.48
CA TYR A 189 38.67 4.30 -0.49
C TYR A 189 38.26 4.83 0.90
N ALA A 190 39.00 5.79 1.43
CA ALA A 190 38.64 6.52 2.64
C ALA A 190 38.82 8.03 2.42
N TYR A 191 37.73 8.78 2.47
CA TYR A 191 37.73 10.21 2.11
C TYR A 191 38.57 11.08 3.07
N ASN A 192 38.48 10.81 4.37
CA ASN A 192 39.25 11.45 5.43
C ASN A 192 39.32 10.52 6.66
N VAL A 193 40.03 10.94 7.70
CA VAL A 193 40.18 10.21 8.97
C VAL A 193 38.82 9.94 9.64
N ALA A 194 37.84 10.83 9.50
CA ALA A 194 36.53 10.61 10.11
C ALA A 194 35.64 9.61 9.35
N SER A 195 35.94 9.36 8.07
CA SER A 195 35.10 8.56 7.17
C SER A 195 35.40 7.08 7.28
N ASN A 196 34.36 6.26 7.25
CA ASN A 196 34.53 4.80 7.17
C ASN A 196 35.09 4.42 5.79
N PRO A 197 36.01 3.43 5.74
CA PRO A 197 36.52 2.93 4.46
C PRO A 197 35.39 2.29 3.66
N LYS A 198 35.42 2.51 2.34
CA LYS A 198 34.51 1.92 1.37
C LYS A 198 35.33 1.16 0.33
N ILE A 199 34.70 0.18 -0.30
CA ILE A 199 35.26 -0.46 -1.48
C ILE A 199 34.74 0.28 -2.72
N GLY A 200 35.59 0.45 -3.71
CA GLY A 200 35.18 0.98 -4.99
C GLY A 200 36.02 0.43 -6.13
N VAL A 201 35.64 0.81 -7.34
CA VAL A 201 36.28 0.36 -8.57
C VAL A 201 36.70 1.56 -9.41
N LEU A 202 37.86 1.45 -10.06
CA LEU A 202 38.34 2.37 -11.07
C LEU A 202 38.14 1.76 -12.46
N ILE A 203 37.32 2.42 -13.27
CA ILE A 203 36.99 2.01 -14.64
C ILE A 203 37.71 2.92 -15.64
N PRO A 204 38.55 2.39 -16.54
CA PRO A 204 39.31 3.22 -17.48
C PRO A 204 38.39 3.86 -18.52
N LEU A 205 38.51 5.17 -18.72
CA LEU A 205 37.77 5.96 -19.69
C LEU A 205 38.74 6.79 -20.54
N LEU A 206 38.86 6.43 -21.82
CA LEU A 206 39.59 7.22 -22.81
C LEU A 206 38.57 7.99 -23.66
N LYS A 207 38.80 9.30 -23.79
CA LYS A 207 38.15 10.17 -24.75
C LYS A 207 39.22 10.95 -25.50
N ASP A 208 38.88 11.48 -26.67
CA ASP A 208 39.81 12.24 -27.53
C ASP A 208 40.44 13.43 -26.79
N THR A 209 39.70 14.04 -25.87
CA THR A 209 40.14 15.22 -25.11
C THR A 209 40.87 14.91 -23.82
N TYR A 210 40.59 13.76 -23.20
CA TYR A 210 41.15 13.41 -21.90
C TYR A 210 41.03 11.92 -21.62
N GLU A 211 41.95 11.44 -20.81
CA GLU A 211 41.94 10.10 -20.24
C GLU A 211 41.76 10.20 -18.72
N CYS A 212 40.92 9.32 -18.15
CA CYS A 212 40.74 9.26 -16.70
C CYS A 212 40.25 7.89 -16.25
N PHE A 213 40.29 7.67 -14.93
CA PHE A 213 39.51 6.60 -14.31
C PHE A 213 38.20 7.16 -13.76
N VAL A 214 37.12 6.42 -13.94
CA VAL A 214 35.84 6.66 -13.27
C VAL A 214 35.83 5.83 -11.99
N PHE A 215 35.74 6.50 -10.85
CA PHE A 215 35.59 5.87 -9.54
C PHE A 215 34.12 5.74 -9.17
N VAL A 216 33.72 4.51 -8.85
CA VAL A 216 32.37 4.15 -8.41
C VAL A 216 32.48 3.27 -7.16
N ILE A 217 31.62 3.50 -6.17
CA ILE A 217 31.58 2.71 -4.94
C ILE A 217 30.90 1.37 -5.23
N LEU A 218 31.40 0.30 -4.61
CA LEU A 218 30.78 -1.02 -4.64
C LEU A 218 30.12 -1.33 -3.29
N PRO A 219 29.02 -2.08 -3.28
CA PRO A 219 28.35 -2.52 -2.05
C PRO A 219 29.20 -3.53 -1.28
N PHE A 220 29.01 -3.58 0.03
CA PHE A 220 29.44 -4.70 0.86
C PHE A 220 28.44 -5.85 0.80
N GLN A 221 28.83 -7.02 1.30
CA GLN A 221 27.94 -8.17 1.38
C GLN A 221 26.64 -7.87 2.16
N GLU A 222 26.74 -7.05 3.21
CA GLU A 222 25.61 -6.59 4.04
C GLU A 222 24.65 -5.65 3.30
N ASP A 223 25.08 -5.00 2.22
CA ASP A 223 24.25 -4.12 1.40
C ASP A 223 23.45 -4.89 0.34
N LEU A 224 23.78 -6.16 0.10
CA LEU A 224 23.12 -6.98 -0.92
C LEU A 224 21.82 -7.56 -0.38
N VAL A 225 20.72 -7.24 -1.06
CA VAL A 225 19.42 -7.88 -0.82
C VAL A 225 19.25 -8.97 -1.87
N ILE A 226 19.43 -10.22 -1.46
CA ILE A 226 19.21 -11.38 -2.32
C ILE A 226 17.74 -11.75 -2.19
N VAL A 227 17.01 -11.71 -3.31
CA VAL A 227 15.61 -12.12 -3.40
C VAL A 227 15.52 -13.24 -4.41
N ASP A 228 15.04 -14.41 -3.96
CA ASP A 228 14.78 -15.53 -4.84
C ASP A 228 13.47 -15.27 -5.60
N GLN A 229 13.61 -14.75 -6.83
CA GLN A 229 12.49 -14.58 -7.74
C GLN A 229 12.51 -15.70 -8.79
N LYS A 230 11.36 -16.34 -9.01
CA LYS A 230 11.20 -17.30 -10.11
C LYS A 230 11.36 -16.60 -11.45
N SER A 231 11.94 -17.29 -12.42
CA SER A 231 12.11 -16.76 -13.77
C SER A 231 10.73 -16.48 -14.38
N ILE A 232 10.57 -15.33 -15.04
CA ILE A 232 9.30 -14.94 -15.66
C ILE A 232 8.81 -15.99 -16.68
N GLY A 233 9.72 -16.69 -17.36
CA GLY A 233 9.40 -17.74 -18.33
C GLY A 233 8.94 -19.08 -17.74
N GLU A 234 9.06 -19.29 -16.42
CA GLU A 234 8.59 -20.52 -15.74
C GLU A 234 7.13 -20.43 -15.32
N PHE A 235 6.50 -19.25 -15.41
CA PHE A 235 5.09 -19.09 -15.09
C PHE A 235 4.23 -19.53 -16.28
N GLU A 236 3.58 -20.68 -16.18
CA GLU A 236 2.61 -21.20 -17.18
C GLU A 236 1.47 -20.20 -17.50
N LYS A 237 1.17 -19.28 -16.57
CA LYS A 237 0.17 -18.22 -16.76
C LYS A 237 0.67 -17.05 -17.62
N CYS A 238 1.97 -16.97 -17.88
CA CYS A 238 2.63 -15.87 -18.58
C CYS A 238 3.22 -16.33 -19.92
N HIS A 239 2.56 -17.26 -20.62
CA HIS A 239 2.92 -17.56 -22.01
C HIS A 239 2.53 -16.40 -22.92
N VAL A 240 3.54 -15.79 -23.55
CA VAL A 240 3.37 -14.68 -24.49
C VAL A 240 2.99 -15.25 -25.85
N THR A 241 2.00 -14.66 -26.52
CA THR A 241 1.60 -15.05 -27.88
C THR A 241 2.47 -14.37 -28.93
N ASP A 242 2.60 -14.96 -30.11
CA ASP A 242 3.38 -14.36 -31.22
C ASP A 242 2.79 -12.98 -31.64
N GLU A 243 1.47 -12.82 -31.56
CA GLU A 243 0.80 -11.53 -31.81
C GLU A 243 1.15 -10.47 -30.76
N GLN A 244 1.39 -10.87 -29.51
CA GLN A 244 1.84 -9.97 -28.44
C GLN A 244 3.30 -9.57 -28.66
N LEU A 245 4.16 -10.48 -29.11
CA LEU A 245 5.55 -10.18 -29.46
C LEU A 245 5.64 -9.19 -30.63
N ASP A 246 4.92 -9.44 -31.72
CA ASP A 246 4.87 -8.54 -32.89
C ASP A 246 4.33 -7.15 -32.54
N ALA A 247 3.35 -7.04 -31.64
CA ALA A 247 2.85 -5.76 -31.16
C ALA A 247 3.91 -4.98 -30.37
N VAL A 248 4.72 -5.67 -29.56
CA VAL A 248 5.83 -5.06 -28.81
C VAL A 248 6.96 -4.66 -29.73
N ASP A 249 7.33 -5.50 -30.71
CA ASP A 249 8.38 -5.19 -31.69
C ASP A 249 8.03 -3.94 -32.49
N LYS A 250 6.80 -3.84 -33.00
CA LYS A 250 6.29 -2.64 -33.68
C LYS A 250 6.33 -1.39 -32.80
N LEU A 251 6.10 -1.53 -31.49
CA LEU A 251 6.19 -0.42 -30.55
C LEU A 251 7.65 0.01 -30.35
N ILE A 252 8.58 -0.94 -30.21
CA ILE A 252 10.02 -0.67 -30.08
C ILE A 252 10.52 0.08 -31.32
N ASP A 253 10.15 -0.38 -32.52
CA ASP A 253 10.51 0.27 -33.78
C ASP A 253 9.94 1.68 -33.90
N ALA A 254 8.66 1.87 -33.55
CA ALA A 254 8.00 3.17 -33.64
C ALA A 254 8.52 4.20 -32.62
N MET A 255 8.98 3.73 -31.44
CA MET A 255 9.47 4.59 -30.35
C MET A 255 11.00 4.65 -30.26
N ASN A 256 11.72 4.18 -31.28
CA ASN A 256 13.17 4.17 -31.26
C ASN A 256 13.75 5.60 -31.33
N MET A 257 14.58 5.97 -30.34
CA MET A 257 15.22 7.29 -30.23
C MET A 257 16.61 7.35 -30.86
N THR A 258 17.18 6.24 -31.33
CA THR A 258 18.56 6.20 -31.88
C THR A 258 18.63 6.55 -33.38
N ASP A 259 17.60 6.20 -34.15
CA ASP A 259 17.73 6.07 -35.62
C ASP A 259 17.39 7.33 -36.42
N LEU A 260 16.75 8.32 -35.78
CA LEU A 260 16.41 9.59 -36.41
C LEU A 260 17.62 10.54 -36.61
N SER A 261 18.84 10.07 -36.30
CA SER A 261 20.10 10.80 -36.57
C SER A 261 20.80 10.39 -37.87
N SER A 262 20.14 9.57 -38.70
CA SER A 262 20.67 9.04 -39.97
C SER A 262 20.88 10.06 -41.10
N SER A 263 20.89 11.36 -40.80
CA SER A 263 21.44 12.39 -41.69
C SER A 263 22.73 13.00 -41.11
N ALA A 264 23.85 12.34 -41.42
CA ALA A 264 25.13 12.97 -41.75
C ALA A 264 25.87 13.84 -40.71
N SER A 265 26.02 13.39 -39.46
CA SER A 265 27.24 13.76 -38.72
C SER A 265 27.62 12.67 -37.72
N SER A 266 28.92 12.35 -37.69
CA SER A 266 29.58 11.38 -36.80
C SER A 266 29.63 11.85 -35.34
N SER A 267 28.49 12.33 -34.86
CA SER A 267 28.20 12.71 -33.48
C SER A 267 26.82 12.15 -33.21
N GLY A 268 26.73 11.10 -32.39
CA GLY A 268 25.45 10.51 -31.95
C GLY A 268 24.63 11.49 -31.10
N ASP A 269 24.20 12.59 -31.70
CA ASP A 269 23.18 13.48 -31.17
C ASP A 269 21.83 12.82 -31.46
N GLY A 270 21.52 11.78 -30.67
CA GLY A 270 20.14 11.34 -30.53
C GLY A 270 19.27 12.56 -30.17
N ILE A 271 18.07 12.61 -30.75
CA ILE A 271 17.13 13.75 -30.64
C ILE A 271 16.95 14.19 -29.18
N PHE A 272 17.02 13.25 -28.23
CA PHE A 272 16.86 13.51 -26.81
C PHE A 272 18.11 13.16 -25.99
N LYS A 273 18.87 14.18 -25.60
CA LYS A 273 19.99 14.03 -24.65
C LYS A 273 19.55 14.31 -23.22
N TRP A 274 19.08 13.27 -22.53
CA TRP A 274 18.69 13.34 -21.11
C TRP A 274 19.78 13.96 -20.21
N SER A 275 21.07 13.74 -20.49
CA SER A 275 22.17 14.35 -19.72
C SER A 275 22.22 15.89 -19.78
N LYS A 276 21.60 16.52 -20.79
CA LYS A 276 21.52 17.98 -20.92
C LYS A 276 20.24 18.55 -20.27
N VAL A 277 19.23 17.70 -20.04
CA VAL A 277 17.96 18.11 -19.44
C VAL A 277 18.17 18.41 -17.96
N LYS A 278 17.81 19.63 -17.54
CA LYS A 278 17.88 20.06 -16.15
C LYS A 278 16.65 19.56 -15.40
N ASN A 279 16.78 19.32 -14.10
CA ASN A 279 15.66 18.89 -13.27
C ASN A 279 14.56 20.00 -13.23
N PRO A 280 13.35 19.74 -13.75
CA PRO A 280 12.27 20.72 -13.85
C PRO A 280 11.76 21.19 -12.49
N TYR A 281 11.93 20.37 -11.44
CA TYR A 281 11.51 20.69 -10.08
C TYR A 281 12.08 22.04 -9.61
N TYR A 282 13.38 22.29 -9.82
CA TYR A 282 14.01 23.51 -9.32
C TYR A 282 13.50 24.75 -10.03
N GLN A 283 13.27 24.67 -11.35
CA GLN A 283 12.75 25.78 -12.11
C GLN A 283 11.31 26.13 -11.69
N ASN A 284 10.48 25.10 -11.49
CA ASN A 284 9.13 25.28 -10.95
C ASN A 284 9.16 25.86 -9.53
N LEU A 285 10.05 25.38 -8.67
CA LEU A 285 10.22 25.89 -7.31
C LEU A 285 10.60 27.37 -7.30
N PHE A 286 11.64 27.78 -8.04
CA PHE A 286 12.05 29.19 -8.12
C PHE A 286 10.94 30.06 -8.66
N ARG A 287 10.18 29.58 -9.65
CA ARG A 287 9.03 30.30 -10.19
C ARG A 287 7.93 30.47 -9.14
N CYS A 288 7.55 29.41 -8.43
CA CYS A 288 6.57 29.49 -7.34
C CYS A 288 7.02 30.44 -6.23
N MET A 289 8.32 30.43 -5.89
CA MET A 289 8.88 31.37 -4.92
C MET A 289 8.82 32.82 -5.41
N THR A 290 9.22 33.09 -6.66
CA THR A 290 9.11 34.44 -7.24
C THR A 290 7.66 34.91 -7.34
N PHE A 291 6.74 34.02 -7.71
CA PHE A 291 5.32 34.31 -7.80
C PHE A 291 4.75 34.64 -6.42
N ARG A 292 5.05 33.84 -5.40
CA ARG A 292 4.61 34.13 -4.02
C ARG A 292 5.23 35.39 -3.43
N ALA A 293 6.46 35.72 -3.81
CA ALA A 293 7.11 36.95 -3.39
C ALA A 293 6.46 38.20 -4.00
N LEU A 294 6.04 38.12 -5.27
CA LEU A 294 5.37 39.22 -5.98
C LEU A 294 3.86 39.31 -5.66
N GLN A 295 3.20 38.16 -5.55
CA GLN A 295 1.76 38.01 -5.34
C GLN A 295 1.48 37.07 -4.16
N PRO A 296 1.52 37.57 -2.92
CA PRO A 296 1.39 36.72 -1.72
C PRO A 296 0.03 36.03 -1.59
N LYS A 297 -1.06 36.72 -1.96
CA LYS A 297 -2.45 36.30 -1.71
C LYS A 297 -3.04 35.39 -2.80
N GLU A 298 -2.43 35.34 -3.98
CA GLU A 298 -2.95 34.56 -5.10
C GLU A 298 -2.64 33.06 -4.95
N LYS A 299 -3.40 32.19 -5.62
CA LYS A 299 -3.09 30.75 -5.64
C LYS A 299 -1.80 30.50 -6.41
N LEU A 300 -1.08 29.42 -6.04
CA LEU A 300 0.13 29.05 -6.76
C LEU A 300 -0.17 28.81 -8.25
N PRO A 301 0.74 29.22 -9.15
CA PRO A 301 0.56 29.02 -10.58
C PRO A 301 0.61 27.52 -10.90
N VAL A 302 -0.14 27.11 -11.93
CA VAL A 302 -0.05 25.76 -12.49
C VAL A 302 1.32 25.59 -13.15
N LEU A 303 1.81 24.35 -13.15
CA LEU A 303 3.01 23.97 -13.89
C LEU A 303 2.83 24.37 -15.37
N ARG A 304 3.81 25.08 -15.93
CA ARG A 304 3.77 25.49 -17.35
C ARG A 304 4.15 24.33 -18.26
N ASP A 305 3.49 24.27 -19.39
CA ASP A 305 3.74 23.26 -20.42
C ASP A 305 5.17 23.37 -20.98
N ASP A 306 5.76 24.56 -21.07
CA ASP A 306 7.15 24.75 -21.53
C ASP A 306 8.20 23.98 -20.67
N LEU A 307 7.91 23.78 -19.37
CA LEU A 307 8.79 22.99 -18.49
C LEU A 307 8.65 21.49 -18.76
N LEU A 308 7.44 21.09 -19.17
CA LEU A 308 7.10 19.71 -19.50
C LEU A 308 7.55 19.35 -20.91
N GLU A 309 7.60 20.30 -21.83
CA GLU A 309 8.03 20.11 -23.23
C GLU A 309 9.41 19.45 -23.33
N ASN A 310 10.33 19.81 -22.43
CA ASN A 310 11.68 19.24 -22.37
C ASN A 310 11.75 17.85 -21.72
N VAL A 311 10.68 17.37 -21.10
CA VAL A 311 10.61 16.07 -20.40
C VAL A 311 9.68 15.10 -21.13
N GLN A 312 8.66 15.63 -21.80
CA GLN A 312 7.72 14.86 -22.58
C GLN A 312 8.37 14.32 -23.86
N PRO A 313 7.95 13.13 -24.32
CA PRO A 313 8.40 12.59 -25.60
C PRO A 313 7.95 13.52 -26.74
N ASN A 314 8.75 13.56 -27.81
CA ASN A 314 8.44 14.35 -29.00
C ASN A 314 7.08 13.92 -29.58
N VAL A 315 6.22 14.90 -29.90
CA VAL A 315 4.89 14.68 -30.48
C VAL A 315 4.96 13.83 -31.75
N ALA A 316 5.99 14.03 -32.59
CA ALA A 316 6.18 13.25 -33.81
C ALA A 316 6.40 11.74 -33.54
N LEU A 317 7.10 11.40 -32.45
CA LEU A 317 7.29 10.00 -32.04
C LEU A 317 5.98 9.40 -31.54
N LEU A 318 5.21 10.17 -30.76
CA LEU A 318 3.90 9.73 -30.29
C LEU A 318 2.94 9.49 -31.45
N ASP A 319 2.95 10.36 -32.46
CA ASP A 319 2.11 10.23 -33.64
C ASP A 319 2.43 8.96 -34.43
N ASN A 320 3.72 8.64 -34.61
CA ASN A 320 4.15 7.39 -35.23
C ASN A 320 3.75 6.16 -34.42
N ALA A 321 3.79 6.25 -33.09
CA ALA A 321 3.50 5.14 -32.18
C ALA A 321 1.99 4.89 -31.95
N LYS A 322 1.08 5.77 -32.40
CA LYS A 322 -0.37 5.61 -32.23
C LYS A 322 -0.88 4.24 -32.70
N ASN A 323 -0.46 3.81 -33.89
CA ASN A 323 -0.85 2.51 -34.45
C ASN A 323 -0.37 1.34 -33.59
N ALA A 324 0.85 1.42 -33.05
CA ALA A 324 1.39 0.41 -32.16
C ALA A 324 0.65 0.39 -30.81
N PHE A 325 0.28 1.55 -30.26
CA PHE A 325 -0.53 1.62 -29.04
C PHE A 325 -1.92 0.98 -29.20
N ASP A 326 -2.54 1.15 -30.37
CA ASP A 326 -3.83 0.53 -30.66
C ASP A 326 -3.73 -1.00 -30.77
N LEU A 327 -2.63 -1.52 -31.32
CA LEU A 327 -2.34 -2.97 -31.34
C LEU A 327 -2.09 -3.50 -29.92
N MET A 328 -1.28 -2.79 -29.12
CA MET A 328 -1.01 -3.16 -27.72
C MET A 328 -2.29 -3.19 -26.88
N ARG A 329 -3.20 -2.22 -27.07
CA ARG A 329 -4.48 -2.19 -26.36
C ARG A 329 -5.39 -3.37 -26.73
N LYS A 330 -5.33 -3.83 -27.97
CA LYS A 330 -6.11 -4.99 -28.43
C LYS A 330 -5.55 -6.31 -27.89
N ASN A 331 -4.23 -6.46 -27.88
CA ASN A 331 -3.57 -7.74 -27.56
C ASN A 331 -3.33 -7.93 -26.05
N PHE A 332 -3.28 -6.84 -25.27
CA PHE A 332 -3.10 -6.86 -23.81
C PHE A 332 -4.35 -6.32 -23.09
N ILE A 333 -5.23 -7.23 -22.67
CA ILE A 333 -6.42 -6.90 -21.89
C ILE A 333 -6.00 -6.68 -20.43
N LEU A 334 -6.17 -5.46 -19.93
CA LEU A 334 -5.85 -5.09 -18.55
C LEU A 334 -7.14 -4.77 -17.79
N GLU A 335 -7.40 -5.54 -16.74
CA GLU A 335 -8.48 -5.24 -15.80
C GLU A 335 -7.95 -4.40 -14.64
N LYS A 336 -8.59 -3.27 -14.38
CA LYS A 336 -8.26 -2.45 -13.22
C LYS A 336 -8.82 -3.09 -11.97
N VAL A 337 -7.95 -3.73 -11.19
CA VAL A 337 -8.29 -4.18 -9.83
C VAL A 337 -8.44 -2.95 -8.94
N GLU A 338 -9.67 -2.63 -8.53
CA GLU A 338 -9.89 -1.62 -7.50
C GLU A 338 -9.43 -2.16 -6.14
N ASN A 339 -8.20 -1.87 -5.76
CA ASN A 339 -7.78 -2.03 -4.37
C ASN A 339 -8.71 -1.18 -3.49
N ALA A 340 -9.22 -1.76 -2.39
CA ALA A 340 -10.11 -1.07 -1.46
C ALA A 340 -9.58 0.33 -1.18
N LYS A 341 -10.31 1.36 -1.65
CA LYS A 341 -9.84 2.74 -1.67
C LYS A 341 -9.38 3.13 -0.27
N GLY A 342 -8.10 3.48 -0.13
CA GLY A 342 -7.61 4.16 1.07
C GLY A 342 -8.50 5.38 1.37
N LYS A 343 -8.51 5.82 2.64
CA LYS A 343 -9.37 6.92 3.14
C LYS A 343 -9.53 8.02 2.08
N ARG A 344 -10.74 8.15 1.51
CA ARG A 344 -11.05 9.14 0.47
C ARG A 344 -10.61 10.52 0.94
N THR A 345 -9.86 11.24 0.12
CA THR A 345 -9.40 12.58 0.47
C THR A 345 -10.58 13.54 0.35
N ALA A 346 -10.71 14.52 1.26
CA ALA A 346 -11.81 15.48 1.26
C ALA A 346 -12.02 16.17 -0.11
N ALA A 347 -10.95 16.38 -0.89
CA ALA A 347 -11.01 16.94 -2.24
C ALA A 347 -11.80 16.08 -3.26
N GLU A 348 -11.84 14.76 -3.10
CA GLU A 348 -12.67 13.87 -3.95
C GLU A 348 -14.15 13.93 -3.55
N VAL A 349 -14.42 14.15 -2.27
CA VAL A 349 -15.78 14.35 -1.75
C VAL A 349 -16.35 15.68 -2.26
N PHE A 350 -15.60 16.77 -2.13
CA PHE A 350 -16.05 18.10 -2.54
C PHE A 350 -16.02 18.35 -4.07
N LYS A 351 -15.20 17.61 -4.85
CA LYS A 351 -15.27 17.69 -6.32
C LYS A 351 -16.59 17.17 -6.87
N ASN A 352 -17.17 16.15 -6.24
CA ASN A 352 -18.45 15.59 -6.68
C ASN A 352 -19.63 16.52 -6.36
N GLU A 353 -19.54 17.33 -5.31
CA GLU A 353 -20.57 18.33 -4.96
C GLU A 353 -20.55 19.56 -5.90
N SER A 354 -19.39 19.91 -6.47
CA SER A 354 -19.29 21.07 -7.38
C SER A 354 -20.00 20.89 -8.73
N LYS A 355 -20.47 19.68 -9.08
CA LYS A 355 -21.32 19.42 -10.25
C LYS A 355 -22.82 19.45 -9.96
N LEU A 356 -23.22 19.66 -8.70
CA LEU A 356 -24.64 19.66 -8.27
C LEU A 356 -25.05 20.99 -7.61
N CYS A 357 -24.46 22.09 -8.03
CA CYS A 357 -24.87 23.43 -7.62
C CYS A 357 -25.40 24.19 -8.82
N ASP A 358 -26.55 23.76 -9.35
CA ASP A 358 -27.43 24.58 -10.20
C ASP A 358 -28.86 23.97 -10.24
N SER A 359 -29.40 23.58 -9.07
CA SER A 359 -30.85 23.56 -8.79
C SER A 359 -31.11 22.88 -7.44
N PHE A 360 -31.16 23.66 -6.38
CA PHE A 360 -31.94 23.27 -5.19
C PHE A 360 -32.78 24.46 -4.77
N PRO A 361 -34.13 24.41 -4.92
CA PRO A 361 -34.98 25.32 -4.20
C PRO A 361 -34.93 24.94 -2.72
N ALA A 362 -34.72 25.94 -1.87
CA ALA A 362 -34.79 25.80 -0.43
C ALA A 362 -36.12 25.18 -0.01
N LYS A 363 -36.09 24.01 0.67
CA LYS A 363 -37.18 23.55 1.54
C LYS A 363 -36.65 22.62 2.63
N VAL A 364 -36.65 23.17 3.84
CA VAL A 364 -37.13 22.61 5.11
C VAL A 364 -36.81 21.13 5.38
N ALA A 365 -35.99 20.94 6.42
CA ALA A 365 -35.79 19.67 7.10
C ALA A 365 -37.12 19.04 7.53
N SER A 366 -37.48 17.90 6.92
CA SER A 366 -38.43 16.94 7.50
C SER A 366 -38.39 15.57 6.78
N PHE A 367 -38.23 14.53 7.59
CA PHE A 367 -38.80 13.17 7.44
C PHE A 367 -38.32 12.16 6.37
N GLN A 368 -37.35 12.43 5.49
CA GLN A 368 -36.93 11.41 4.48
C GLN A 368 -35.67 10.58 4.82
N ALA A 369 -34.86 10.97 5.81
CA ALA A 369 -33.61 10.26 6.14
C ALA A 369 -33.78 8.97 6.98
N ILE A 370 -35.02 8.62 7.35
CA ILE A 370 -35.32 7.44 8.19
C ILE A 370 -35.78 6.26 7.32
N ASP A 371 -36.45 6.52 6.20
CA ASP A 371 -37.01 5.45 5.34
C ASP A 371 -35.95 4.62 4.61
N GLU A 372 -34.79 5.19 4.26
CA GLU A 372 -33.69 4.43 3.63
C GLU A 372 -32.92 3.55 4.63
N LYS A 373 -32.91 3.89 5.92
CA LYS A 373 -32.22 3.06 6.93
C LYS A 373 -32.96 1.76 7.25
N ILE A 374 -34.30 1.78 7.23
CA ILE A 374 -35.12 0.63 7.60
C ILE A 374 -35.09 -0.47 6.52
N VAL A 375 -34.94 -0.10 5.24
CA VAL A 375 -34.83 -1.08 4.13
C VAL A 375 -33.48 -1.82 4.14
N THR A 376 -32.47 -1.32 4.86
CA THR A 376 -31.11 -1.89 4.88
C THR A 376 -30.76 -2.75 6.10
N MET A 377 -31.64 -2.85 7.10
CA MET A 377 -31.40 -3.71 8.27
C MET A 377 -31.60 -5.18 7.89
N LYS A 378 -30.50 -5.95 7.87
CA LYS A 378 -30.52 -7.42 7.76
C LYS A 378 -30.40 -8.00 9.16
N ILE A 379 -31.24 -8.98 9.50
CA ILE A 379 -31.12 -9.72 10.76
C ILE A 379 -29.81 -10.53 10.70
N GLY A 380 -28.88 -10.26 11.63
CA GLY A 380 -27.58 -10.92 11.67
C GLY A 380 -27.62 -12.24 12.45
N THR A 381 -26.61 -13.09 12.24
CA THR A 381 -26.46 -14.38 12.96
C THR A 381 -25.91 -14.22 14.38
N VAL A 382 -25.50 -13.01 14.78
CA VAL A 382 -24.82 -12.75 16.08
C VAL A 382 -25.82 -12.50 17.22
N ASN A 383 -26.91 -11.75 17.00
CA ASN A 383 -27.98 -11.50 17.99
C ASN A 383 -29.37 -11.30 17.31
N PRO A 384 -29.91 -12.34 16.66
CA PRO A 384 -31.10 -12.22 15.80
C PRO A 384 -32.38 -11.81 16.54
N VAL A 385 -32.48 -12.16 17.82
CA VAL A 385 -33.67 -11.85 18.64
C VAL A 385 -33.78 -10.36 18.96
N GLN A 386 -32.66 -9.72 19.28
CA GLN A 386 -32.64 -8.31 19.67
C GLN A 386 -32.87 -7.42 18.44
N ASP A 387 -32.24 -7.79 17.31
CA ASP A 387 -32.46 -7.15 16.01
C ASP A 387 -33.94 -7.21 15.60
N PHE A 388 -34.60 -8.36 15.80
CA PHE A 388 -36.01 -8.54 15.45
C PHE A 388 -36.95 -7.70 16.33
N ILE A 389 -36.66 -7.57 17.63
CA ILE A 389 -37.45 -6.73 18.56
C ILE A 389 -37.29 -5.25 18.22
N GLU A 390 -36.07 -4.81 17.92
CA GLU A 390 -35.81 -3.42 17.52
C GLU A 390 -36.57 -3.06 16.24
N ILE A 391 -36.52 -3.93 15.23
CA ILE A 391 -37.23 -3.75 13.96
C ILE A 391 -38.76 -3.74 14.21
N SER A 392 -39.29 -4.68 15.00
CA SER A 392 -40.71 -4.75 15.36
C SER A 392 -41.21 -3.49 16.09
N SER A 393 -40.38 -2.92 16.98
CA SER A 393 -40.71 -1.69 17.71
C SER A 393 -40.75 -0.43 16.83
N GLN A 394 -39.99 -0.42 15.73
CA GLN A 394 -39.95 0.69 14.78
C GLN A 394 -41.14 0.67 13.81
N ILE A 395 -41.64 -0.52 13.48
CA ILE A 395 -42.80 -0.69 12.59
C ILE A 395 -44.07 -0.08 13.21
N GLY A 396 -44.28 -0.23 14.52
CA GLY A 396 -45.47 0.31 15.21
C GLY A 396 -45.60 1.84 15.24
N LYS A 397 -44.58 2.60 14.80
CA LYS A 397 -44.59 4.08 14.81
C LYS A 397 -44.93 4.71 13.45
N ASN A 398 -44.80 3.96 12.35
CA ASN A 398 -44.96 4.49 11.00
C ASN A 398 -46.17 3.84 10.32
N GLN A 399 -47.32 4.52 10.36
CA GLN A 399 -48.44 4.17 9.49
C GLN A 399 -47.98 4.36 8.03
N ILE A 400 -47.68 3.27 7.31
CA ILE A 400 -47.85 3.04 5.86
C ILE A 400 -47.04 1.78 5.42
N SER A 401 -47.75 0.81 4.81
CA SER A 401 -47.26 -0.42 4.15
C SER A 401 -46.76 -1.58 5.03
N GLU A 402 -47.44 -1.84 6.14
CA GLU A 402 -47.12 -2.90 7.12
C GLU A 402 -47.01 -4.31 6.51
N GLY A 403 -47.91 -4.72 5.61
CA GLY A 403 -48.02 -6.12 5.20
C GLY A 403 -46.85 -6.69 4.38
N LYS A 404 -46.26 -5.93 3.45
CA LYS A 404 -45.20 -6.44 2.56
C LYS A 404 -43.81 -6.38 3.17
N LYS A 405 -43.53 -5.36 3.99
CA LYS A 405 -42.22 -5.21 4.66
C LYS A 405 -42.05 -6.25 5.76
N LEU A 406 -43.11 -6.52 6.53
CA LEU A 406 -43.05 -7.50 7.60
C LEU A 406 -42.86 -8.94 7.10
N PHE A 407 -43.49 -9.27 5.98
CA PHE A 407 -43.32 -10.57 5.32
C PHE A 407 -41.85 -10.86 5.02
N ILE A 408 -41.11 -9.89 4.46
CA ILE A 408 -39.69 -10.02 4.13
C ILE A 408 -38.84 -10.26 5.39
N PHE A 409 -39.15 -9.60 6.50
CA PHE A 409 -38.40 -9.80 7.75
C PHE A 409 -38.72 -11.13 8.44
N CYS A 410 -39.97 -11.58 8.40
CA CYS A 410 -40.34 -12.92 8.87
C CYS A 410 -39.68 -14.02 8.02
N GLU A 411 -39.54 -13.81 6.71
CA GLU A 411 -38.82 -14.71 5.80
C GLU A 411 -37.31 -14.72 6.08
N GLN A 412 -36.72 -13.56 6.40
CA GLN A 412 -35.32 -13.48 6.84
C GLN A 412 -35.10 -14.22 8.17
N MET A 413 -36.00 -14.06 9.14
CA MET A 413 -35.93 -14.77 10.42
C MET A 413 -36.07 -16.29 10.24
N LYS A 414 -36.95 -16.73 9.31
CA LYS A 414 -37.07 -18.14 8.91
C LYS A 414 -35.74 -18.68 8.39
N ASN A 415 -35.08 -17.97 7.48
CA ASN A 415 -33.81 -18.42 6.90
C ASN A 415 -32.69 -18.52 7.96
N VAL A 416 -32.68 -17.61 8.94
CA VAL A 416 -31.74 -17.67 10.07
C VAL A 416 -32.03 -18.88 10.98
N ILE A 417 -33.30 -19.19 11.25
CA ILE A 417 -33.69 -20.39 12.01
C ILE A 417 -33.25 -21.65 11.26
N LEU A 418 -33.48 -21.74 9.94
CA LEU A 418 -33.06 -22.87 9.13
C LEU A 418 -31.53 -23.02 9.08
N ALA A 419 -30.79 -21.91 8.99
CA ALA A 419 -29.33 -21.94 9.03
C ALA A 419 -28.80 -22.46 10.37
N PHE A 420 -29.36 -22.01 11.51
CA PHE A 420 -28.96 -22.54 12.82
C PHE A 420 -29.28 -24.01 13.00
N VAL A 421 -30.39 -24.46 12.43
CA VAL A 421 -30.79 -25.87 12.45
C VAL A 421 -29.82 -26.68 11.57
N GLN A 422 -29.48 -26.24 10.37
CA GLN A 422 -28.58 -26.97 9.46
C GLN A 422 -27.12 -27.01 9.91
N GLU A 423 -26.60 -25.95 10.54
CA GLU A 423 -25.20 -25.86 10.97
C GLU A 423 -24.90 -26.57 12.30
N SER A 424 -25.92 -26.99 13.07
CA SER A 424 -25.73 -27.43 14.46
C SER A 424 -25.38 -28.91 14.63
N ASN A 425 -24.16 -29.17 15.12
CA ASN A 425 -23.78 -30.37 15.87
C ASN A 425 -23.90 -30.19 17.40
N ASP A 426 -24.23 -28.97 17.89
CA ASP A 426 -24.24 -28.59 19.31
C ASP A 426 -25.62 -28.09 19.81
N ASP A 427 -25.99 -28.45 21.05
CA ASP A 427 -27.24 -28.07 21.72
C ASP A 427 -27.45 -26.55 21.89
N VAL A 428 -26.36 -25.77 21.89
CA VAL A 428 -26.40 -24.31 22.08
C VAL A 428 -27.11 -23.58 20.92
N PHE A 429 -27.01 -24.11 19.70
CA PHE A 429 -27.68 -23.53 18.53
C PHE A 429 -29.16 -23.89 18.49
N TYR A 430 -29.54 -25.07 19.00
CA TYR A 430 -30.95 -25.46 19.16
C TYR A 430 -31.67 -24.56 20.17
N ASP A 431 -31.04 -24.18 21.28
CA ASP A 431 -31.64 -23.24 22.24
C ASP A 431 -31.85 -21.84 21.65
N LYS A 432 -30.90 -21.34 20.84
CA LYS A 432 -31.05 -20.06 20.13
C LYS A 432 -32.16 -20.10 19.09
N ALA A 433 -32.29 -21.20 18.35
CA ALA A 433 -33.38 -21.40 17.40
C ALA A 433 -34.74 -21.46 18.12
N LEU A 434 -34.85 -22.15 19.26
CA LEU A 434 -36.05 -22.18 20.09
C LEU A 434 -36.42 -20.78 20.61
N HIS A 435 -35.43 -19.99 21.03
CA HIS A 435 -35.64 -18.62 21.47
C HIS A 435 -36.12 -17.70 20.33
N CYS A 436 -35.64 -17.93 19.10
CA CYS A 436 -36.12 -17.22 17.91
C CYS A 436 -37.59 -17.55 17.61
N CYS A 437 -37.98 -18.84 17.66
CA CYS A 437 -39.37 -19.26 17.48
C CYS A 437 -40.30 -18.69 18.58
N ALA A 438 -39.83 -18.65 19.83
CA ALA A 438 -40.59 -18.12 20.97
C ALA A 438 -40.91 -16.62 20.84
N VAL A 439 -40.04 -15.86 20.17
CA VAL A 439 -40.25 -14.43 19.91
C VAL A 439 -41.06 -14.19 18.63
N LEU A 440 -40.94 -15.08 17.64
CA LEU A 440 -41.70 -15.03 16.40
C LEU A 440 -43.22 -15.25 16.63
N ARG A 441 -43.59 -16.24 17.45
CA ARG A 441 -45.00 -16.59 17.73
C ARG A 441 -45.86 -15.41 18.22
N PRO A 442 -45.51 -14.67 19.29
CA PRO A 442 -46.33 -13.57 19.78
C PRO A 442 -46.38 -12.37 18.82
N VAL A 443 -45.36 -12.17 17.98
CA VAL A 443 -45.35 -11.10 16.97
C VAL A 443 -46.30 -11.43 15.83
N CYS A 444 -46.35 -12.69 15.38
CA CYS A 444 -47.31 -13.15 14.37
C CYS A 444 -48.77 -13.07 14.86
N ILE A 445 -49.02 -13.33 16.15
CA ILE A 445 -50.36 -13.19 16.76
C ILE A 445 -50.79 -11.72 16.79
N LYS A 446 -49.90 -10.81 17.25
CA LYS A 446 -50.19 -9.37 17.35
C LYS A 446 -50.51 -8.71 16.02
N GLN A 447 -50.04 -9.27 14.91
CA GLN A 447 -50.20 -8.70 13.57
C GLN A 447 -51.15 -9.49 12.67
N SER A 448 -51.90 -10.44 13.24
CA SER A 448 -52.92 -11.22 12.54
C SER A 448 -52.42 -11.96 11.27
N LEU A 449 -51.20 -12.51 11.33
CA LEU A 449 -50.61 -13.34 10.26
C LEU A 449 -50.27 -14.77 10.76
N PRO A 450 -51.26 -15.59 11.13
CA PRO A 450 -51.05 -16.94 11.66
C PRO A 450 -50.54 -17.93 10.59
N ASP A 451 -50.88 -17.73 9.32
CA ASP A 451 -50.53 -18.65 8.22
C ASP A 451 -49.02 -18.75 7.96
N LEU A 452 -48.27 -17.68 8.18
CA LEU A 452 -46.81 -17.65 8.00
C LEU A 452 -46.12 -18.52 9.03
N TYR A 453 -46.48 -18.37 10.31
CA TYR A 453 -45.92 -19.16 11.39
C TYR A 453 -46.28 -20.65 11.25
N ASN A 454 -47.53 -20.94 10.87
CA ASN A 454 -47.99 -22.31 10.67
C ASN A 454 -47.33 -22.97 9.44
N THR A 455 -47.06 -22.22 8.38
CA THR A 455 -46.29 -22.70 7.21
C THR A 455 -44.83 -22.95 7.54
N ILE A 456 -44.20 -22.05 8.32
CA ILE A 456 -42.82 -22.19 8.79
C ILE A 456 -42.68 -23.44 9.67
N LEU A 457 -43.62 -23.69 10.59
CA LEU A 457 -43.63 -24.90 11.42
C LEU A 457 -43.85 -26.18 10.61
N ARG A 458 -44.70 -26.15 9.57
CA ARG A 458 -44.90 -27.29 8.65
C ARG A 458 -43.65 -27.58 7.82
N GLN A 459 -42.98 -26.54 7.32
CA GLN A 459 -41.71 -26.67 6.58
C GLN A 459 -40.58 -27.16 7.47
N ALA A 460 -40.47 -26.63 8.69
CA ALA A 460 -39.54 -27.14 9.70
C ALA A 460 -39.81 -28.63 10.02
N LYS A 461 -41.08 -29.06 10.16
CA LYS A 461 -41.42 -30.48 10.33
C LYS A 461 -40.92 -31.33 9.15
N CYS A 462 -41.11 -30.89 7.91
CA CYS A 462 -40.68 -31.64 6.73
C CYS A 462 -39.16 -31.79 6.66
N GLU A 463 -38.40 -30.72 6.90
CA GLU A 463 -36.93 -30.73 6.85
C GLU A 463 -36.30 -31.48 8.05
N LEU A 464 -36.91 -31.40 9.24
CA LEU A 464 -36.43 -32.06 10.46
C LEU A 464 -36.74 -33.56 10.52
N VAL A 465 -37.83 -34.01 9.87
CA VAL A 465 -38.19 -35.44 9.82
C VAL A 465 -37.38 -36.17 8.74
N LEU A 466 -37.02 -35.50 7.64
CA LEU A 466 -36.17 -36.06 6.58
C LEU A 466 -34.66 -36.00 6.89
N GLY A 467 -34.23 -35.10 7.77
CA GLY A 467 -32.81 -34.91 8.15
C GLY A 467 -32.33 -35.69 9.39
N LYS A 468 -31.01 -35.64 9.67
CA LYS A 468 -30.34 -36.27 10.85
C LYS A 468 -30.71 -35.67 12.22
N GLN A 469 -31.69 -34.78 12.32
CA GLN A 469 -31.90 -33.87 13.46
C GLN A 469 -33.17 -34.16 14.27
N LYS A 470 -33.39 -35.44 14.59
CA LYS A 470 -34.52 -35.91 15.41
C LYS A 470 -34.58 -35.28 16.82
N ASN A 471 -33.43 -34.85 17.36
CA ASN A 471 -33.31 -34.29 18.70
C ASN A 471 -33.99 -32.91 18.84
N PHE A 472 -33.90 -32.05 17.81
CA PHE A 472 -34.57 -30.74 17.82
C PHE A 472 -36.09 -30.86 17.74
N TRP A 473 -36.59 -31.84 16.98
CA TRP A 473 -38.02 -32.16 16.90
C TRP A 473 -38.57 -32.68 18.24
N LEU A 474 -37.80 -33.50 18.97
CA LEU A 474 -38.14 -33.92 20.33
C LEU A 474 -38.18 -32.75 21.32
N LEU A 475 -37.25 -31.79 21.23
CA LEU A 475 -37.25 -30.58 22.05
C LEU A 475 -38.44 -29.66 21.75
N LEU A 476 -38.84 -29.53 20.47
CA LEU A 476 -40.06 -28.82 20.05
C LEU A 476 -41.33 -29.53 20.55
N LYS A 477 -41.36 -30.87 20.50
CA LYS A 477 -42.47 -31.70 21.02
C LYS A 477 -42.62 -31.59 22.54
N ASN A 478 -41.51 -31.46 23.28
CA ASN A 478 -41.52 -31.24 24.73
C ASN A 478 -41.98 -29.82 25.13
N LYS A 479 -41.87 -28.83 24.24
CA LYS A 479 -42.36 -27.45 24.43
C LYS A 479 -43.69 -27.17 23.70
N LYS A 480 -44.50 -28.21 23.46
CA LYS A 480 -45.79 -28.15 22.74
C LYS A 480 -46.75 -27.06 23.26
N ASP A 481 -46.75 -26.82 24.57
CA ASP A 481 -47.64 -25.84 25.22
C ASP A 481 -47.23 -24.37 24.96
N SER A 482 -45.96 -24.11 24.58
CA SER A 482 -45.44 -22.74 24.36
C SER A 482 -45.08 -22.43 22.90
N LEU A 483 -44.85 -23.43 22.05
CA LEU A 483 -44.41 -23.27 20.65
C LEU A 483 -45.31 -23.94 19.60
N GLY A 484 -46.49 -24.44 20.00
CA GLY A 484 -47.47 -25.07 19.11
C GLY A 484 -48.01 -24.18 17.99
N LEU A 485 -48.67 -24.81 17.01
CA LEU A 485 -49.43 -24.15 15.94
C LEU A 485 -50.46 -23.18 16.53
N ILE A 486 -50.69 -22.04 15.87
CA ILE A 486 -51.66 -21.04 16.31
C ILE A 486 -53.06 -21.52 15.89
N THR A 487 -53.95 -21.72 16.86
CA THR A 487 -55.32 -22.23 16.68
C THR A 487 -56.36 -21.10 16.50
N VAL A 488 -57.55 -21.48 16.02
CA VAL A 488 -58.71 -20.60 15.84
C VAL A 488 -59.12 -19.89 17.14
N ASP A 489 -58.87 -20.49 18.31
CA ASP A 489 -59.16 -19.89 19.62
C ASP A 489 -58.23 -18.71 19.97
N GLU A 490 -57.00 -18.68 19.45
CA GLU A 490 -56.01 -17.62 19.71
C GLU A 490 -56.02 -16.51 18.64
N CYS A 491 -56.46 -16.81 17.41
CA CYS A 491 -56.57 -15.83 16.33
C CYS A 491 -57.65 -16.23 15.30
N GLN A 492 -58.68 -15.38 15.13
CA GLN A 492 -59.83 -15.62 14.23
C GLN A 492 -59.47 -15.71 12.73
N SER A 493 -58.25 -15.33 12.36
CA SER A 493 -57.74 -15.40 10.98
C SER A 493 -57.03 -16.71 10.66
N SER A 494 -56.93 -17.64 11.60
CA SER A 494 -56.27 -18.94 11.40
C SER A 494 -57.24 -19.99 10.86
N SER A 495 -56.73 -20.91 10.04
CA SER A 495 -57.53 -21.96 9.37
C SER A 495 -57.45 -23.33 10.07
N ILE A 496 -56.92 -23.41 11.30
CA ILE A 496 -56.48 -24.67 11.95
C ILE A 496 -57.28 -24.97 13.23
N SER A 497 -57.99 -26.09 13.25
CA SER A 497 -58.77 -26.58 14.40
C SER A 497 -57.85 -27.12 15.52
N PRO A 498 -58.24 -27.06 16.81
CA PRO A 498 -57.50 -27.72 17.89
C PRO A 498 -57.29 -29.23 17.66
N GLU A 499 -58.15 -29.88 16.86
CA GLU A 499 -58.01 -31.29 16.47
C GLU A 499 -56.87 -31.51 15.46
N ASP A 500 -56.64 -30.57 14.54
CA ASP A 500 -55.54 -30.62 13.56
C ASP A 500 -54.17 -30.50 14.24
N VAL A 501 -54.09 -29.76 15.36
CA VAL A 501 -52.85 -29.64 16.14
C VAL A 501 -52.50 -30.97 16.80
N VAL A 502 -53.47 -31.76 17.22
CA VAL A 502 -53.23 -33.10 17.78
C VAL A 502 -52.72 -34.04 16.70
N SER A 503 -53.32 -34.02 15.50
CA SER A 503 -52.89 -34.81 14.34
C SER A 503 -51.46 -34.47 13.87
N PHE A 504 -51.09 -33.18 13.89
CA PHE A 504 -49.79 -32.69 13.46
C PHE A 504 -48.62 -33.23 14.29
N TYR A 505 -48.82 -33.54 15.57
CA TYR A 505 -47.79 -34.11 16.45
C TYR A 505 -47.88 -35.64 16.61
N SER A 506 -48.92 -36.28 16.07
CA SER A 506 -49.12 -37.74 16.11
C SER A 506 -48.70 -38.46 14.82
N GLU A 507 -48.76 -37.80 13.66
CA GLU A 507 -48.34 -38.41 12.39
C GLU A 507 -46.80 -38.53 12.29
N GLU A 508 -46.30 -39.77 12.41
CA GLU A 508 -45.10 -40.20 11.70
C GLU A 508 -45.43 -40.19 10.20
N VAL A 509 -44.63 -39.48 9.41
CA VAL A 509 -44.94 -39.15 8.01
C VAL A 509 -45.12 -40.43 7.18
N SER A 510 -46.30 -40.60 6.57
CA SER A 510 -46.58 -41.56 5.51
C SER A 510 -46.04 -41.03 4.16
N ASP A 511 -45.59 -41.97 3.31
CA ASP A 511 -44.81 -41.79 2.06
C ASP A 511 -45.46 -40.94 0.93
N GLU A 512 -46.51 -40.18 1.19
CA GLU A 512 -47.25 -39.46 0.14
C GLU A 512 -46.68 -38.07 -0.20
N ILE A 513 -45.86 -37.47 0.67
CA ILE A 513 -45.32 -36.11 0.46
C ILE A 513 -44.13 -36.11 -0.53
N VAL A 514 -43.48 -37.25 -0.76
CA VAL A 514 -42.29 -37.37 -1.62
C VAL A 514 -42.62 -37.22 -3.12
N LYS A 515 -43.87 -37.42 -3.54
CA LYS A 515 -44.23 -37.41 -4.98
C LYS A 515 -44.40 -36.02 -5.63
N ASN A 516 -44.48 -34.94 -4.85
CA ASN A 516 -44.87 -33.62 -5.39
C ASN A 516 -43.71 -32.62 -5.62
N ASN A 517 -42.45 -33.00 -5.46
CA ASN A 517 -41.30 -32.13 -5.79
C ASN A 517 -40.18 -32.89 -6.54
N PRO A 518 -40.10 -32.81 -7.88
CA PRO A 518 -39.18 -33.60 -8.70
C PRO A 518 -37.81 -32.92 -8.91
N GLN A 519 -37.19 -32.40 -7.85
CA GLN A 519 -35.88 -31.74 -7.92
C GLN A 519 -35.02 -32.18 -6.73
N LEU A 520 -34.37 -33.34 -6.82
CA LEU A 520 -33.09 -33.70 -6.18
C LEU A 520 -32.67 -35.11 -6.66
N PRO A 521 -31.39 -35.35 -7.00
CA PRO A 521 -30.92 -36.63 -7.52
C PRO A 521 -30.75 -37.68 -6.43
N ASP A 522 -31.05 -38.93 -6.79
CA ASP A 522 -30.80 -40.14 -5.99
C ASP A 522 -29.33 -40.23 -5.58
N SER A 523 -29.07 -40.40 -4.28
CA SER A 523 -27.76 -40.76 -3.74
C SER A 523 -27.85 -42.13 -3.06
N THR A 524 -27.97 -43.17 -3.86
CA THR A 524 -27.63 -44.53 -3.47
C THR A 524 -26.37 -44.92 -4.23
N ASP A 525 -25.21 -44.74 -3.62
CA ASP A 525 -23.97 -45.47 -3.89
C ASP A 525 -22.87 -44.92 -2.96
N LEU A 526 -21.95 -45.80 -2.53
CA LEU A 526 -20.81 -45.56 -1.62
C LEU A 526 -21.06 -45.86 -0.13
N ILE A 527 -21.64 -47.03 0.14
CA ILE A 527 -21.21 -47.86 1.28
C ILE A 527 -20.36 -48.97 0.66
N ASP A 528 -19.07 -48.71 0.45
CA ASP A 528 -18.03 -49.70 0.15
C ASP A 528 -16.69 -48.96 0.22
N GLU A 529 -16.16 -48.74 1.43
CA GLU A 529 -14.74 -48.48 1.72
C GLU A 529 -14.55 -48.40 3.24
N LEU A 530 -14.62 -49.56 3.88
CA LEU A 530 -14.08 -49.82 5.23
C LEU A 530 -13.32 -51.15 5.17
N GLU A 531 -12.07 -51.08 4.72
CA GLU A 531 -10.96 -51.99 5.07
C GLU A 531 -9.64 -51.20 5.07
#